data_AF-A0A935JSC6-F1
#
_entry.id   AF-A0A935JSC6-F1
#
_cell.length_a   1.000
_cell.length_b   1.000
_cell.length_c   1.000
_cell.angle_alpha   90.00
_cell.angle_beta   90.00
_cell.angle_gamma   90.00
#
_symmetry.space_group_name_H-M   'P 1'
#
loop_
_entity.id
_entity.type
_entity.pdbx_description
1 polymer ?
#
loop_
_entity_poly.entity_id
_entity_poly.type
_entity_poly.pdbx_seq_one_letter_code
_entity_poly.pdbx_strand_id
1 'polypeptide(L)'
;MNFTAASHKLKGHVNLPNYITLGRIVVVPLLVVVLLTPVAERWFGLNAYGLGIVMFLIAALTDIVDGQLARRRNQVSTLGKFLDPIADKLLISAALIVLVEKHLAPSWAVVVILGREFIITGLRSVAATEGIIMPAQGMGKLKMWAQCIAVVALLVAAANGPPPVSNFGLEYPAFFWQVTEVQTAFSDLAKMTITSNDWKVFGYLVGRGALWVAVITAVWSMYGYFSFFFTESRRLRQAASDES
;
A
#
# COMPACT_ATOMS: atom_id res chain seq x y z
N MET A 1 -37.69 41.26 2.10
CA MET A 1 -36.23 41.02 2.16
C MET A 1 -36.06 39.58 2.62
N ASN A 2 -36.01 38.63 1.68
CA ASN A 2 -36.43 37.24 1.91
C ASN A 2 -35.25 36.36 2.33
N PHE A 3 -35.25 35.97 3.61
CA PHE A 3 -34.34 34.98 4.22
C PHE A 3 -34.61 33.52 3.79
N THR A 4 -35.48 33.29 2.81
CA THR A 4 -35.91 31.95 2.38
C THR A 4 -35.12 31.38 1.18
N ALA A 5 -34.17 32.12 0.61
CA ALA A 5 -33.41 31.66 -0.56
C ALA A 5 -32.08 30.93 -0.24
N ALA A 6 -31.69 30.82 1.04
CA ALA A 6 -30.37 30.29 1.42
C ALA A 6 -30.35 28.83 1.91
N SER A 7 -31.48 28.12 1.96
CA SER A 7 -31.51 26.72 2.45
C SER A 7 -31.58 25.64 1.35
N HIS A 8 -31.64 26.01 0.08
CA HIS A 8 -31.91 25.06 -1.01
C HIS A 8 -30.68 24.63 -1.85
N LYS A 9 -29.47 24.63 -1.26
CA LYS A 9 -28.25 24.21 -1.99
C LYS A 9 -27.26 23.33 -1.22
N LEU A 10 -27.75 22.52 -0.28
CA LEU A 10 -26.96 21.48 0.40
C LEU A 10 -27.65 20.11 0.40
N LYS A 11 -28.24 19.69 -0.73
CA LYS A 11 -28.46 18.26 -0.99
C LYS A 11 -27.40 17.80 -1.99
N GLY A 12 -26.17 17.61 -1.49
CA GLY A 12 -25.20 16.80 -2.20
C GLY A 12 -25.71 15.36 -2.18
N HIS A 13 -26.29 14.89 -3.29
CA HIS A 13 -26.58 13.47 -3.43
C HIS A 13 -25.24 12.73 -3.37
N VAL A 14 -25.03 12.02 -2.28
CA VAL A 14 -23.92 11.11 -2.07
C VAL A 14 -24.01 10.03 -3.13
N ASN A 15 -23.12 10.12 -4.12
CA ASN A 15 -23.06 9.18 -5.24
C ASN A 15 -22.54 7.82 -4.76
N LEU A 16 -22.97 6.74 -5.43
CA LEU A 16 -22.53 5.37 -5.16
C LEU A 16 -20.99 5.23 -4.98
N PRO A 17 -20.12 5.87 -5.79
CA PRO A 17 -18.68 5.80 -5.59
C PRO A 17 -18.21 6.34 -4.24
N ASN A 18 -18.85 7.39 -3.71
CA ASN A 18 -18.45 7.99 -2.44
C ASN A 18 -18.73 7.05 -1.25
N TYR A 19 -19.82 6.28 -1.31
CA TYR A 19 -20.11 5.28 -0.28
C TYR A 19 -19.09 4.16 -0.27
N ILE A 20 -18.56 3.79 -1.44
CA ILE A 20 -17.61 2.70 -1.53
C ILE A 20 -16.22 3.14 -1.05
N THR A 21 -15.78 4.36 -1.39
CA THR A 21 -14.56 4.96 -0.82
C THR A 21 -14.66 5.10 0.70
N LEU A 22 -15.81 5.57 1.22
CA LEU A 22 -16.05 5.67 2.65
C LEU A 22 -16.04 4.28 3.32
N GLY A 23 -16.66 3.30 2.66
CA GLY A 23 -16.62 1.90 3.09
C GLY A 23 -15.20 1.37 3.21
N ARG A 24 -14.31 1.69 2.25
CA ARG A 24 -12.89 1.31 2.32
C ARG A 24 -12.20 1.89 3.54
N ILE A 25 -12.43 3.17 3.82
CA ILE A 25 -11.85 3.84 5.00
C ILE A 25 -12.31 3.15 6.29
N VAL A 26 -13.57 2.70 6.36
CA VAL A 26 -14.08 1.94 7.51
C VAL A 26 -13.50 0.51 7.59
N VAL A 27 -13.22 -0.12 6.45
CA VAL A 27 -12.59 -1.46 6.41
C VAL A 27 -11.17 -1.43 6.97
N VAL A 28 -10.42 -0.33 6.84
CA VAL A 28 -9.04 -0.21 7.34
C VAL A 28 -8.91 -0.51 8.85
N PRO A 29 -9.60 0.19 9.77
CA PRO A 29 -9.51 -0.10 11.20
C PRO A 29 -10.06 -1.50 11.53
N LEU A 30 -11.09 -1.96 10.83
CA LEU A 30 -11.62 -3.32 11.01
C LEU A 30 -10.56 -4.38 10.66
N LEU A 31 -9.83 -4.18 9.56
CA LEU A 31 -8.73 -5.06 9.14
C LEU A 31 -7.63 -5.12 10.20
N VAL A 32 -7.26 -3.97 10.78
CA VAL A 32 -6.25 -3.90 11.85
C VAL A 32 -6.73 -4.66 13.09
N VAL A 33 -7.96 -4.42 13.54
CA VAL A 33 -8.54 -5.11 14.70
C VAL A 33 -8.61 -6.61 14.46
N VAL A 34 -9.12 -7.04 13.31
CA VAL A 34 -9.23 -8.47 12.95
C VAL A 34 -7.87 -9.15 12.97
N LEU A 35 -6.82 -8.51 12.45
CA LEU A 35 -5.51 -9.14 12.33
C LEU A 35 -4.68 -9.06 13.62
N LEU A 36 -4.85 -8.03 14.45
CA LEU A 36 -4.01 -7.82 15.65
C LEU A 36 -4.68 -8.24 16.97
N THR A 37 -5.98 -8.56 16.95
CA THR A 37 -6.72 -8.95 18.15
C THR A 37 -7.40 -10.30 17.94
N PRO A 38 -7.69 -11.06 19.02
CA PRO A 38 -8.39 -12.34 18.91
C PRO A 38 -9.89 -12.20 18.63
N VAL A 39 -10.36 -11.03 18.17
CA VAL A 39 -11.79 -10.77 17.92
C VAL A 39 -12.32 -11.71 16.84
N ALA A 40 -11.55 -11.98 15.79
CA ALA A 40 -11.96 -12.88 14.72
C ALA A 40 -12.20 -14.31 15.23
N GLU A 41 -11.26 -14.84 16.01
CA GLU A 41 -11.37 -16.18 16.57
C GLU A 41 -12.47 -16.25 17.65
N ARG A 42 -12.55 -15.24 18.53
CA ARG A 42 -13.45 -15.27 19.69
C ARG A 42 -14.91 -14.98 19.34
N TRP A 43 -15.17 -14.09 18.39
CA TRP A 43 -16.54 -13.67 18.07
C TRP A 43 -17.10 -14.42 16.87
N PHE A 44 -16.26 -14.74 15.88
CA PHE A 44 -16.69 -15.35 14.63
C PHE A 44 -16.23 -16.80 14.48
N GLY A 45 -15.31 -17.29 15.33
CA GLY A 45 -14.74 -18.63 15.19
C GLY A 45 -13.90 -18.81 13.91
N LEU A 46 -13.47 -17.69 13.29
CA LEU A 46 -12.75 -17.68 12.02
C LEU A 46 -11.26 -17.39 12.25
N ASN A 47 -10.41 -17.92 11.37
CA ASN A 47 -8.99 -17.60 11.35
C ASN A 47 -8.80 -16.11 10.98
N ALA A 48 -8.19 -15.32 11.88
CA ALA A 48 -7.93 -13.89 11.68
C ALA A 48 -7.19 -13.58 10.37
N TYR A 49 -6.19 -14.39 10.00
CA TYR A 49 -5.42 -14.19 8.77
C TYR A 49 -6.29 -14.38 7.53
N GLY A 50 -7.11 -15.44 7.50
CA GLY A 50 -8.02 -15.71 6.39
C GLY A 50 -9.02 -14.55 6.19
N LEU A 51 -9.64 -14.10 7.27
CA LEU A 51 -10.57 -12.97 7.23
C LEU A 51 -9.87 -11.68 6.79
N GLY A 52 -8.71 -11.37 7.37
CA GLY A 52 -7.95 -10.17 7.03
C GLY A 52 -7.46 -10.14 5.58
N ILE A 53 -7.04 -11.28 5.02
CA ILE A 53 -6.67 -11.40 3.60
C ILE A 53 -7.89 -11.11 2.71
N VAL A 54 -9.04 -11.72 3.02
CA VAL A 54 -10.27 -11.48 2.25
C VAL A 54 -10.70 -10.02 2.32
N MET A 55 -10.67 -9.40 3.51
CA MET A 55 -10.99 -7.98 3.68
C MET A 55 -10.04 -7.09 2.88
N PHE A 56 -8.73 -7.37 2.93
CA PHE A 56 -7.73 -6.62 2.18
C PHE A 56 -7.95 -6.74 0.68
N LEU A 57 -8.16 -7.96 0.17
CA LEU A 57 -8.37 -8.22 -1.25
C LEU A 57 -9.64 -7.56 -1.76
N ILE A 58 -10.75 -7.67 -1.03
CA ILE A 58 -12.01 -7.00 -1.39
C ILE A 58 -11.77 -5.49 -1.43
N ALA A 59 -11.20 -4.90 -0.38
CA ALA A 59 -10.94 -3.46 -0.32
C ALA A 59 -10.03 -2.96 -1.47
N ALA A 60 -8.99 -3.72 -1.82
CA ALA A 60 -8.07 -3.39 -2.91
C ALA A 60 -8.70 -3.59 -4.30
N LEU A 61 -9.50 -4.63 -4.50
CA LEU A 61 -10.19 -4.89 -5.77
C LEU A 61 -11.30 -3.87 -6.02
N THR A 62 -12.02 -3.50 -4.97
CA THR A 62 -13.07 -2.48 -5.02
C THR A 62 -12.52 -1.14 -5.53
N ASP A 63 -11.28 -0.77 -5.22
CA ASP A 63 -10.63 0.41 -5.81
C ASP A 63 -10.52 0.38 -7.32
N ILE A 64 -10.09 -0.75 -7.86
CA ILE A 64 -9.92 -0.92 -9.31
C ILE A 64 -11.29 -0.78 -10.01
N VAL A 65 -12.32 -1.39 -9.42
CA VAL A 65 -13.68 -1.38 -9.99
C VAL A 65 -14.30 0.01 -9.90
N ASP A 66 -14.18 0.70 -8.77
CA ASP A 66 -14.77 2.03 -8.58
C ASP A 66 -14.07 3.09 -9.42
N GLY A 67 -12.74 3.03 -9.52
CA GLY A 67 -11.98 3.91 -10.39
C GLY A 67 -12.38 3.76 -11.87
N GLN A 68 -12.81 2.57 -12.29
CA GLN A 68 -13.34 2.35 -13.64
C GLN A 68 -14.80 2.81 -13.78
N LEU A 69 -15.64 2.54 -12.78
CA LEU A 69 -17.07 2.88 -12.81
C LEU A 69 -17.31 4.39 -12.69
N ALA A 70 -16.57 5.08 -11.83
CA ALA A 70 -16.64 6.54 -11.65
C ALA A 70 -16.23 7.29 -12.93
N ARG A 71 -15.19 6.80 -13.63
CA ARG A 71 -14.76 7.36 -14.93
C ARG A 71 -15.79 7.14 -16.04
N ARG A 72 -16.49 6.01 -16.03
CA ARG A 72 -17.52 5.69 -17.04
C ARG A 72 -18.84 6.43 -16.82
N ARG A 73 -19.18 6.80 -15.58
CA ARG A 73 -20.46 7.44 -15.25
C ARG A 73 -20.42 8.97 -15.11
N ASN A 74 -19.26 9.62 -15.27
CA ASN A 74 -19.08 11.07 -15.03
C ASN A 74 -19.59 11.56 -13.65
N GLN A 75 -19.86 10.65 -12.71
CA GLN A 75 -20.41 10.94 -11.38
C GLN A 75 -19.29 11.14 -10.36
N VAL A 76 -18.32 11.99 -10.69
CA VAL A 76 -17.14 12.20 -9.86
C VAL A 76 -17.41 13.38 -8.91
N SER A 77 -17.63 13.08 -7.63
CA SER A 77 -17.77 14.12 -6.61
C SER A 77 -16.40 14.69 -6.21
N THR A 78 -16.34 15.98 -5.86
CA THR A 78 -15.10 16.62 -5.39
C THR A 78 -14.55 15.96 -4.12
N LEU A 79 -15.46 15.49 -3.25
CA LEU A 79 -15.13 14.79 -2.01
C LEU A 79 -14.50 13.42 -2.29
N GLY A 80 -15.09 12.64 -3.20
CA GLY A 80 -14.54 11.34 -3.64
C GLY A 80 -13.13 11.47 -4.24
N LYS A 81 -12.89 12.45 -5.12
CA LYS A 81 -11.55 12.69 -5.71
C LYS A 81 -10.47 12.92 -4.65
N PHE A 82 -10.83 13.51 -3.52
CA PHE A 82 -9.92 13.75 -2.41
C PHE A 82 -9.76 12.52 -1.51
N LEU A 83 -10.85 11.78 -1.25
CA LEU A 83 -10.82 10.60 -0.40
C LEU A 83 -10.17 9.39 -1.05
N ASP A 84 -10.28 9.20 -2.37
CA ASP A 84 -9.77 8.00 -3.05
C ASP A 84 -8.25 7.80 -2.83
N PRO A 85 -7.39 8.81 -3.06
CA PRO A 85 -5.95 8.66 -2.84
C PRO A 85 -5.56 8.51 -1.36
N ILE A 86 -6.41 8.97 -0.45
CA ILE A 86 -6.20 8.84 1.00
C ILE A 86 -6.55 7.42 1.42
N ALA A 87 -7.71 6.91 1.02
CA ALA A 87 -8.18 5.57 1.36
C ALA A 87 -7.20 4.50 0.86
N ASP A 88 -6.68 4.65 -0.36
CA ASP A 88 -5.66 3.76 -0.92
C ASP A 88 -4.39 3.71 -0.07
N LYS A 89 -3.85 4.88 0.28
CA LYS A 89 -2.64 4.96 1.11
C LYS A 89 -2.89 4.41 2.50
N LEU A 90 -4.05 4.68 3.09
CA LEU A 90 -4.41 4.17 4.42
C LEU A 90 -4.49 2.65 4.45
N LEU A 91 -5.14 2.01 3.46
CA LEU A 91 -5.28 0.57 3.39
C LEU A 91 -3.92 -0.14 3.32
N ILE A 92 -3.04 0.30 2.40
CA ILE A 92 -1.70 -0.28 2.27
C ILE A 92 -0.86 0.00 3.51
N SER A 93 -0.92 1.22 4.06
CA SER A 93 -0.13 1.58 5.25
C SER A 93 -0.52 0.75 6.46
N ALA A 94 -1.82 0.61 6.73
CA ALA A 94 -2.33 -0.19 7.83
C ALA A 94 -1.91 -1.66 7.67
N ALA A 95 -2.05 -2.23 6.47
CA ALA A 95 -1.62 -3.59 6.21
C ALA A 95 -0.12 -3.79 6.43
N LEU A 96 0.73 -2.88 5.95
CA LEU A 96 2.18 -2.95 6.19
C LEU A 96 2.54 -2.83 7.67
N ILE A 97 1.87 -1.96 8.43
CA ILE A 97 2.07 -1.84 9.88
C ILE A 97 1.69 -3.15 10.60
N VAL A 98 0.59 -3.78 10.20
CA VAL A 98 0.19 -5.10 10.73
C VAL A 98 1.26 -6.16 10.46
N LEU A 99 1.92 -6.14 9.30
CA LEU A 99 3.02 -7.06 9.01
C LEU A 99 4.24 -6.83 9.92
N VAL A 100 4.53 -5.58 10.29
CA VAL A 100 5.61 -5.26 11.22
C VAL A 100 5.30 -5.82 12.60
N GLU A 101 4.09 -5.58 13.10
CA GLU A 101 3.63 -6.08 14.40
C GLU A 101 3.66 -7.62 14.47
N LYS A 102 3.39 -8.30 13.34
CA LYS A 102 3.47 -9.76 13.22
C LYS A 102 4.88 -10.29 12.93
N HIS A 103 5.91 -9.44 12.96
CA HIS A 103 7.30 -9.77 12.62
C HIS A 103 7.51 -10.35 11.20
N LEU A 104 6.59 -10.08 10.28
CA LEU A 104 6.67 -10.52 8.89
C LEU A 104 7.45 -9.53 8.00
N ALA A 105 7.35 -8.24 8.31
CA ALA A 105 8.05 -7.17 7.62
C ALA A 105 9.00 -6.44 8.58
N PRO A 106 10.20 -6.04 8.14
CA PRO A 106 11.08 -5.25 8.97
C PRO A 106 10.58 -3.81 9.04
N SER A 107 10.60 -3.23 10.24
CA SER A 107 10.08 -1.89 10.53
C SER A 107 10.73 -0.81 9.65
N TRP A 108 12.05 -0.85 9.48
CA TRP A 108 12.79 0.12 8.65
C TRP A 108 12.32 0.12 7.19
N ALA A 109 12.00 -1.05 6.62
CA ALA A 109 11.55 -1.16 5.23
C ALA A 109 10.18 -0.50 5.06
N VAL A 110 9.27 -0.74 6.01
CA VAL A 110 7.95 -0.11 6.03
C VAL A 110 8.07 1.39 6.22
N VAL A 111 8.95 1.87 7.11
CA VAL A 111 9.22 3.31 7.28
C VAL A 111 9.71 3.95 5.98
N VAL A 112 10.63 3.32 5.24
CA VAL A 112 11.10 3.84 3.94
C VAL A 112 9.96 3.92 2.94
N ILE A 113 9.12 2.87 2.86
CA ILE A 113 7.97 2.83 1.96
C ILE A 113 6.98 3.95 2.28
N LEU A 114 6.58 4.09 3.54
CA LEU A 114 5.59 5.09 3.98
C LEU A 114 6.14 6.51 3.89
N GLY A 115 7.36 6.73 4.40
CA GLY A 115 8.03 8.02 4.39
C GLY A 115 8.13 8.57 2.97
N ARG A 116 8.44 7.73 1.99
CA ARG A 116 8.43 8.10 0.56
C ARG A 116 7.07 8.61 0.06
N GLU A 117 5.96 7.99 0.48
CA GLU A 117 4.63 8.44 0.07
C GLU A 117 4.32 9.85 0.59
N PHE A 118 4.69 10.13 1.85
CA PHE A 118 4.53 11.46 2.44
C PHE A 118 5.45 12.48 1.78
N ILE A 119 6.73 12.17 1.64
CA ILE A 119 7.73 13.08 1.07
C ILE A 119 7.38 13.47 -0.37
N ILE A 120 7.02 12.51 -1.24
CA ILE A 120 6.66 12.84 -2.63
C ILE A 120 5.36 13.65 -2.70
N THR A 121 4.39 13.35 -1.82
CA THR A 121 3.13 14.11 -1.77
C THR A 121 3.39 15.55 -1.32
N GLY A 122 4.20 15.75 -0.28
CA GLY A 122 4.61 17.07 0.20
C GLY A 122 5.43 17.83 -0.83
N LEU A 123 6.41 17.18 -1.45
CA LEU A 123 7.25 17.78 -2.49
C LEU A 123 6.43 18.29 -3.68
N ARG A 124 5.45 17.49 -4.14
CA ARG A 124 4.50 17.92 -5.19
C ARG A 124 3.67 19.14 -4.76
N SER A 125 3.24 19.17 -3.50
CA SER A 125 2.50 20.31 -2.96
C SER A 125 3.34 21.58 -2.98
N VAL A 126 4.62 21.51 -2.58
CA VAL A 126 5.54 22.67 -2.61
C VAL A 126 5.83 23.08 -4.04
N ALA A 127 6.16 22.14 -4.93
CA ALA A 127 6.42 22.44 -6.34
C ALA A 127 5.24 23.11 -7.05
N ALA A 128 4.00 22.72 -6.72
CA ALA A 128 2.81 23.37 -7.25
C ALA A 128 2.72 24.85 -6.85
N THR A 129 3.22 25.24 -5.67
CA THR A 129 3.28 26.66 -5.25
C THR A 129 4.36 27.45 -5.99
N GLU A 130 5.42 26.78 -6.46
CA GLU A 130 6.49 27.37 -7.27
C GLU A 130 6.19 27.33 -8.79
N GLY A 131 5.00 26.89 -9.19
CA GLY A 131 4.62 26.75 -10.61
C GLY A 131 5.28 25.57 -11.34
N ILE A 132 5.99 24.69 -10.62
CA ILE A 132 6.66 23.51 -11.19
C ILE A 132 5.66 22.36 -11.28
N ILE A 133 5.29 21.98 -12.51
CA ILE A 133 4.42 20.82 -12.75
C ILE A 133 5.26 19.55 -12.75
N MET A 134 5.14 18.75 -11.68
CA MET A 134 5.85 17.48 -11.58
C MET A 134 5.24 16.40 -12.49
N PRO A 135 6.02 15.79 -13.40
CA PRO A 135 5.51 14.71 -14.24
C PRO A 135 5.18 13.46 -13.43
N ALA A 136 4.19 12.71 -13.91
CA ALA A 136 3.83 11.41 -13.35
C ALA A 136 4.92 10.39 -13.70
N GLN A 137 5.52 9.74 -12.70
CA GLN A 137 6.50 8.68 -12.95
C GLN A 137 5.81 7.32 -13.18
N GLY A 138 6.17 6.64 -14.28
CA GLY A 138 5.54 5.40 -14.73
C GLY A 138 5.68 4.19 -13.79
N MET A 139 6.57 4.24 -12.80
CA MET A 139 6.79 3.17 -11.81
C MET A 139 5.68 3.06 -10.74
N GLY A 140 4.63 3.87 -10.81
CA GLY A 140 3.52 3.84 -9.84
C GLY A 140 2.77 2.51 -9.79
N LYS A 141 2.63 1.80 -10.92
CA LYS A 141 1.97 0.48 -10.95
C LYS A 141 2.83 -0.58 -10.26
N LEU A 142 4.10 -0.69 -10.63
CA LEU A 142 4.99 -1.71 -10.07
C LEU A 142 5.06 -1.64 -8.54
N LYS A 143 5.13 -0.43 -7.95
CA LYS A 143 5.15 -0.26 -6.49
C LYS A 143 3.89 -0.83 -5.83
N MET A 144 2.72 -0.55 -6.41
CA MET A 144 1.42 -0.93 -5.86
C MET A 144 1.29 -2.45 -5.88
N TRP A 145 1.64 -3.06 -7.00
CA TRP A 145 1.61 -4.51 -7.17
C TRP A 145 2.57 -5.19 -6.20
N ALA A 146 3.79 -4.66 -6.06
CA ALA A 146 4.77 -5.17 -5.11
C ALA A 146 4.26 -5.10 -3.65
N GLN A 147 3.66 -3.99 -3.24
CA GLN A 147 3.08 -3.85 -1.89
C GLN A 147 1.90 -4.80 -1.65
N CYS A 148 0.98 -4.92 -2.61
CA CYS A 148 -0.15 -5.84 -2.51
C CYS A 148 0.30 -7.30 -2.43
N ILE A 149 1.26 -7.70 -3.28
CA ILE A 149 1.84 -9.05 -3.27
C ILE A 149 2.55 -9.30 -1.94
N ALA A 150 3.33 -8.34 -1.44
CA ALA A 150 4.00 -8.45 -0.15
C ALA A 150 3.01 -8.71 0.99
N VAL A 151 1.95 -7.91 1.08
CA VAL A 151 0.90 -8.07 2.10
C VAL A 151 0.24 -9.43 2.02
N VAL A 152 -0.28 -9.81 0.85
CA VAL A 152 -1.05 -11.05 0.70
C VAL A 152 -0.16 -12.26 0.93
N ALA A 153 1.02 -12.31 0.31
CA ALA A 153 1.91 -13.47 0.43
C ALA A 153 2.43 -13.67 1.86
N LEU A 154 2.77 -12.58 2.58
CA LEU A 154 3.22 -12.67 3.97
C LEU A 154 2.09 -13.09 4.92
N LEU A 155 0.87 -12.57 4.74
CA LEU A 155 -0.28 -13.00 5.54
C LEU A 155 -0.64 -14.46 5.28
N VAL A 156 -0.61 -14.92 4.02
CA VAL A 156 -0.86 -16.32 3.66
C VAL A 156 0.20 -17.24 4.28
N ALA A 157 1.47 -16.86 4.21
CA ALA A 157 2.57 -17.64 4.79
C ALA A 157 2.43 -17.81 6.32
N ALA A 158 1.85 -16.82 7.00
CA ALA A 158 1.64 -16.81 8.45
C ALA A 158 0.29 -17.37 8.91
N ALA A 159 -0.63 -17.69 7.99
CA ALA A 159 -2.03 -17.98 8.32
C ALA A 159 -2.23 -19.22 9.22
N ASN A 160 -1.30 -20.18 9.15
CA ASN A 160 -1.34 -21.42 9.91
C ASN A 160 -0.10 -21.57 10.81
N GLY A 161 0.30 -20.47 11.46
CA GLY A 161 1.51 -20.38 12.27
C GLY A 161 2.66 -19.67 11.55
N PRO A 162 3.72 -19.29 12.28
CA PRO A 162 4.85 -18.58 11.70
C PRO A 162 5.52 -19.41 10.60
N PRO A 163 5.99 -18.78 9.51
CA PRO A 163 6.78 -19.46 8.49
C PRO A 163 7.99 -20.17 9.11
N PRO A 164 8.24 -21.45 8.78
CA PRO A 164 9.31 -22.24 9.37
C PRO A 164 10.65 -21.90 8.71
N VAL A 165 11.13 -20.67 8.93
CA VAL A 165 12.41 -20.20 8.40
C VAL A 165 13.24 -19.58 9.52
N SER A 166 14.49 -19.99 9.62
CA SER A 166 15.45 -19.48 10.62
C SER A 166 15.67 -17.97 10.57
N ASN A 167 15.43 -17.33 9.41
CA ASN A 167 15.50 -15.87 9.27
C ASN A 167 14.17 -15.14 9.53
N PHE A 168 13.17 -15.83 10.10
CA PHE A 168 11.90 -15.22 10.46
C PHE A 168 12.11 -14.08 11.46
N GLY A 169 11.44 -12.96 11.25
CA GLY A 169 11.56 -11.78 12.12
C GLY A 169 12.87 -11.00 12.01
N LEU A 170 13.85 -11.44 11.21
CA LEU A 170 15.11 -10.71 11.06
C LEU A 170 14.92 -9.40 10.30
N GLU A 171 15.54 -8.35 10.84
CA GLU A 171 15.44 -7.00 10.30
C GLU A 171 16.25 -6.84 9.00
N TYR A 172 17.39 -7.52 8.88
CA TYR A 172 18.29 -7.38 7.74
C TYR A 172 17.96 -8.34 6.59
N PRO A 173 18.35 -8.01 5.34
CA PRO A 173 18.39 -8.98 4.26
C PRO A 173 19.45 -10.04 4.58
N ALA A 174 19.06 -11.13 5.20
CA ALA A 174 19.83 -12.36 5.07
C ALA A 174 19.78 -12.77 3.59
N PHE A 175 20.92 -13.17 3.02
CA PHE A 175 20.92 -13.76 1.68
C PHE A 175 19.99 -14.98 1.72
N PHE A 176 18.86 -14.93 1.00
CA PHE A 176 17.79 -15.91 1.19
C PHE A 176 18.25 -17.35 0.96
N TRP A 177 19.28 -17.54 0.13
CA TRP A 177 19.87 -18.84 -0.14
C TRP A 177 20.72 -19.39 1.01
N GLN A 178 21.14 -18.58 1.99
CA GLN A 178 21.80 -19.08 3.21
C GLN A 178 20.82 -19.80 4.15
N VAL A 179 19.51 -19.62 3.95
CA VAL A 179 18.47 -20.24 4.77
C VAL A 179 18.30 -21.68 4.30
N THR A 180 18.64 -22.63 5.16
CA THR A 180 18.56 -24.07 4.88
C THR A 180 17.15 -24.50 4.47
N GLU A 181 16.13 -23.93 5.10
CA GLU A 181 14.71 -24.25 4.85
C GLU A 181 14.27 -23.78 3.47
N VAL A 182 14.87 -22.71 2.96
CA VAL A 182 14.65 -22.29 1.56
C VAL A 182 15.31 -23.29 0.62
N GLN A 183 16.55 -23.70 0.88
CA GLN A 183 17.23 -24.73 0.05
C GLN A 183 16.45 -26.05 0.05
N THR A 184 15.93 -26.48 1.20
CA THR A 184 15.09 -27.68 1.33
C THR A 184 13.81 -27.55 0.52
N ALA A 185 13.07 -26.44 0.66
CA ALA A 185 11.86 -26.21 -0.12
C ALA A 185 12.11 -26.26 -1.64
N PHE A 186 13.23 -25.69 -2.11
CA PHE A 186 13.64 -25.79 -3.52
C PHE A 186 14.05 -27.21 -3.93
N SER A 187 14.71 -27.97 -3.04
CA SER A 187 15.04 -29.38 -3.28
C SER A 187 13.79 -30.25 -3.41
N ASP A 188 12.81 -30.04 -2.53
CA ASP A 188 11.56 -30.79 -2.51
C ASP A 188 10.66 -30.42 -3.69
N LEU A 189 10.69 -29.16 -4.12
CA LEU A 189 10.10 -28.69 -5.39
C LEU A 189 10.71 -29.43 -6.59
N ALA A 190 12.04 -29.56 -6.66
CA ALA A 190 12.71 -30.27 -7.74
C ALA A 190 12.40 -31.77 -7.77
N LYS A 191 12.12 -32.37 -6.60
CA LYS A 191 11.73 -33.78 -6.45
C LYS A 191 10.23 -34.02 -6.58
N MET A 192 9.42 -32.96 -6.78
CA MET A 192 7.95 -33.00 -6.75
C MET A 192 7.34 -33.55 -5.44
N THR A 193 8.06 -33.49 -4.32
CA THR A 193 7.60 -33.94 -3.00
C THR A 193 7.27 -32.75 -2.09
N ILE A 194 6.48 -31.81 -2.61
CA ILE A 194 6.19 -30.53 -1.93
C ILE A 194 5.28 -30.75 -0.71
N THR A 195 5.70 -30.22 0.44
CA THR A 195 4.92 -30.24 1.68
C THR A 195 4.18 -28.92 1.93
N SER A 196 3.24 -28.92 2.89
CA SER A 196 2.55 -27.69 3.31
C SER A 196 3.49 -26.66 3.94
N ASN A 197 4.62 -27.08 4.52
CA ASN A 197 5.61 -26.17 5.09
C ASN A 197 6.41 -25.45 3.98
N ASP A 198 6.72 -26.16 2.89
CA ASP A 198 7.42 -25.57 1.74
C ASP A 198 6.60 -24.44 1.11
N TRP A 199 5.27 -24.61 1.02
CA TRP A 199 4.37 -23.55 0.58
C TRP A 199 4.43 -22.29 1.45
N LYS A 200 4.60 -22.44 2.77
CA LYS A 200 4.80 -21.29 3.68
C LYS A 200 6.14 -20.62 3.42
N VAL A 201 7.20 -21.40 3.20
CA VAL A 201 8.53 -20.87 2.87
C VAL A 201 8.49 -20.08 1.56
N PHE A 202 7.84 -20.61 0.51
CA PHE A 202 7.67 -19.91 -0.76
C PHE A 202 6.83 -18.64 -0.62
N GLY A 203 5.71 -18.69 0.10
CA GLY A 203 4.88 -17.51 0.38
C GLY A 203 5.67 -16.42 1.10
N TYR A 204 6.46 -16.81 2.11
CA TYR A 204 7.32 -15.87 2.84
C TYR A 204 8.41 -15.29 1.94
N LEU A 205 9.06 -16.10 1.09
CA LEU A 205 10.08 -15.65 0.15
C LEU A 205 9.52 -14.67 -0.88
N VAL A 206 8.38 -14.99 -1.49
CA VAL A 206 7.67 -14.12 -2.44
C VAL A 206 7.29 -12.81 -1.75
N GLY A 207 6.76 -12.89 -0.53
CA GLY A 207 6.36 -11.73 0.26
C GLY A 207 7.53 -10.79 0.60
N ARG A 208 8.64 -11.34 1.10
CA ARG A 208 9.87 -10.58 1.39
C ARG A 208 10.49 -10.02 0.11
N GLY A 209 10.52 -10.80 -0.97
CA GLY A 209 11.03 -10.34 -2.28
C GLY A 209 10.21 -9.16 -2.83
N ALA A 210 8.89 -9.25 -2.78
CA ALA A 210 8.00 -8.16 -3.18
C ALA A 210 8.18 -6.91 -2.29
N LEU A 211 8.41 -7.09 -0.98
CA LEU A 211 8.74 -5.98 -0.08
C LEU A 211 10.06 -5.30 -0.47
N TRP A 212 11.10 -6.06 -0.82
CA TRP A 212 12.35 -5.50 -1.34
C TRP A 212 12.16 -4.69 -2.62
N VAL A 213 11.36 -5.21 -3.56
CA VAL A 213 10.99 -4.45 -4.77
C VAL A 213 10.27 -3.15 -4.39
N ALA A 214 9.36 -3.17 -3.42
CA ALA A 214 8.68 -1.97 -2.93
C ALA A 214 9.65 -0.95 -2.32
N VAL A 215 10.64 -1.40 -1.54
CA VAL A 215 11.69 -0.53 -0.96
C VAL A 215 12.57 0.08 -2.06
N ILE A 216 13.10 -0.74 -2.97
CA ILE A 216 13.98 -0.29 -4.06
C ILE A 216 13.24 0.73 -4.94
N THR A 217 12.00 0.42 -5.33
CA THR A 217 11.18 1.34 -6.12
C THR A 217 10.81 2.61 -5.35
N ALA A 218 10.69 2.55 -4.02
CA ALA A 218 10.51 3.74 -3.19
C ALA A 218 11.72 4.66 -3.22
N VAL A 219 12.92 4.13 -2.98
CA VAL A 219 14.16 4.89 -3.00
C VAL A 219 14.44 5.46 -4.39
N TRP A 220 14.31 4.63 -5.44
CA TRP A 220 14.50 5.06 -6.83
C TRP A 220 13.56 6.20 -7.21
N SER A 221 12.28 6.06 -6.88
CA SER A 221 11.29 7.10 -7.19
C SER A 221 11.56 8.38 -6.41
N MET A 222 11.98 8.29 -5.15
CA MET A 222 12.34 9.45 -4.34
C MET A 222 13.48 10.23 -5.01
N TYR A 223 14.57 9.55 -5.38
CA TYR A 223 15.68 10.16 -6.10
C TYR A 223 15.22 10.87 -7.40
N GLY A 224 14.37 10.21 -8.20
CA GLY A 224 13.83 10.79 -9.42
C GLY A 224 13.01 12.06 -9.20
N TYR A 225 12.20 12.11 -8.14
CA TYR A 225 11.40 13.31 -7.83
C TYR A 225 12.24 14.46 -7.28
N PHE A 226 13.19 14.19 -6.38
CA PHE A 226 14.05 15.22 -5.82
C PHE A 226 14.99 15.82 -6.87
N SER A 227 15.63 14.98 -7.68
CA SER A 227 16.52 15.45 -8.75
C SER A 227 15.80 16.34 -9.75
N PHE A 228 14.57 15.98 -10.14
CA PHE A 228 13.72 16.82 -10.99
C PHE A 228 13.41 18.17 -10.34
N PHE A 229 12.94 18.15 -9.09
CA PHE A 229 12.59 19.38 -8.37
C PHE A 229 13.77 20.34 -8.20
N PHE A 230 14.94 19.84 -7.80
CA PHE A 230 16.13 20.69 -7.62
C PHE A 230 16.68 21.21 -8.95
N THR A 231 16.55 20.45 -10.03
CA THR A 231 16.97 20.91 -11.36
C THR A 231 16.08 22.04 -11.84
N GLU A 232 14.76 21.90 -11.68
CA GLU A 232 13.81 22.89 -12.19
C GLU A 232 13.78 24.17 -11.35
N SER A 233 13.84 24.04 -10.02
CA SER A 233 13.96 25.21 -9.14
C SER A 233 15.22 26.04 -9.40
N ARG A 234 16.35 25.40 -9.76
CA ARG A 234 17.57 26.11 -10.17
C ARG A 234 17.38 26.88 -11.48
N ARG A 235 16.71 26.28 -12.47
CA ARG A 235 16.42 26.94 -13.76
C ARG A 235 15.53 28.17 -13.59
N LEU A 236 14.48 28.08 -12.78
CA LEU A 236 13.58 29.21 -12.52
C LEU A 236 14.31 30.37 -11.82
N ARG A 237 15.20 30.07 -10.87
CA ARG A 237 16.00 31.10 -10.18
C ARG A 237 16.99 31.78 -11.12
N GLN A 238 17.60 31.06 -12.06
CA GLN A 238 18.50 31.64 -13.05
C GLN A 238 17.77 32.54 -14.05
N ALA A 239 16.60 32.10 -14.55
CA ALA A 239 15.79 32.93 -15.43
C ALA A 239 15.37 34.25 -14.78
N ALA A 240 15.00 34.21 -13.49
CA ALA A 240 14.63 35.41 -12.74
C ALA A 240 15.81 36.38 -12.48
N SER A 241 17.05 35.89 -12.41
CA SER A 241 18.24 36.75 -12.26
C SER A 241 18.72 37.36 -13.58
N ASP A 242 18.43 36.72 -14.71
CA ASP A 242 18.82 37.24 -16.04
C ASP A 242 17.85 38.34 -16.53
N GLU A 243 16.64 38.44 -15.95
CA GLU A 243 15.64 39.48 -16.24
C GLU A 243 15.77 40.75 -15.36
N SER A 244 16.62 40.73 -14.31
CA SER A 244 16.83 41.84 -13.36
C SER A 244 18.10 42.63 -13.63
#